data_AF-A0A6N9PV05-F1
#
_entry.id   AF-A0A6N9PV05-F1
#
_cell.length_a   1.000
_cell.length_b   1.000
_cell.length_c   1.000
_cell.angle_alpha   90.00
_cell.angle_beta   90.00
_cell.angle_gamma   90.00
#
_symmetry.space_group_name_H-M   'P 1'
#
loop_
_entity.id
_entity.type
_entity.pdbx_description
1 polymer ?
#
loop_
_entity_poly.entity_id
_entity_poly.type
_entity_poly.pdbx_seq_one_letter_code
_entity_poly.pdbx_strand_id
1 'polypeptide(L)'
;MQNDKNPFMPFVEDFEAEAEAFLRKYCKKVLDSPQATPIREIAQKQMNLDIVDTEDLSPDDSIQGAIAFTAGIIEVYDWSSEEYIGYEVKQPTVFLDSAILNPGRKNNTLAHECYHWYKHRFWLSPLTNPKI
;
A
#
# COMPACT_ATOMS: atom_id res chain seq x y z
N MET A 1 1.61 3.90 28.01
CA MET A 1 2.48 2.70 28.07
C MET A 1 3.14 2.61 26.71
N GLN A 2 4.43 2.91 26.65
CA GLN A 2 5.25 2.79 25.44
C GLN A 2 5.36 1.30 25.10
N ASN A 3 4.81 0.90 23.95
CA ASN A 3 4.85 -0.48 23.49
C ASN A 3 6.14 -0.70 22.70
N ASP A 4 7.28 -0.50 23.35
CA ASP A 4 8.63 -0.52 22.76
C ASP A 4 9.11 -1.93 22.37
N LYS A 5 8.21 -2.93 22.38
CA LYS A 5 8.54 -4.34 22.19
C LYS A 5 8.04 -4.95 20.90
N ASN A 6 7.32 -4.22 20.05
CA ASN A 6 6.94 -4.73 18.73
C ASN A 6 7.91 -4.19 17.66
N PRO A 7 8.90 -4.98 17.22
CA PRO A 7 9.84 -4.57 16.18
C PRO A 7 9.16 -4.39 14.80
N PHE A 8 7.91 -4.81 14.64
CA PHE A 8 7.17 -4.78 13.37
C PHE A 8 6.24 -3.57 13.22
N MET A 9 5.97 -2.84 14.31
CA MET A 9 5.24 -1.56 14.26
C MET A 9 5.92 -0.54 15.18
N PRO A 10 6.74 0.39 14.65
CA PRO A 10 7.16 1.53 15.45
C PRO A 10 5.91 2.27 15.92
N PHE A 11 5.81 2.49 17.23
CA PHE A 11 4.72 3.26 17.80
C PHE A 11 4.66 4.64 17.14
N VAL A 12 3.55 4.94 16.47
CA VAL A 12 3.30 6.27 15.92
C VAL A 12 2.63 7.09 17.02
N GLU A 13 3.42 7.98 17.62
CA GLU A 13 2.94 8.84 18.71
C GLU A 13 1.98 9.93 18.21
N ASP A 14 2.28 10.49 17.03
CA ASP A 14 1.50 11.55 16.41
C ASP A 14 1.19 11.20 14.94
N PHE A 15 -0.05 10.82 14.69
CA PHE A 15 -0.52 10.45 13.35
C PHE A 15 -0.55 11.64 12.38
N GLU A 16 -0.80 12.86 12.87
CA GLU A 16 -0.82 14.06 12.04
C GLU A 16 0.60 14.42 11.59
N ALA A 17 1.56 14.41 12.51
CA ALA A 17 2.96 14.65 12.19
C ALA A 17 3.52 13.59 11.21
N GLU A 18 3.14 12.32 11.38
CA GLU A 18 3.56 11.23 10.49
C GLU A 18 2.93 11.36 9.09
N ALA A 19 1.63 11.69 9.02
CA ALA A 19 0.95 11.96 7.76
C ALA A 19 1.56 13.18 7.04
N GLU A 20 1.85 14.25 7.78
CA GLU A 20 2.54 15.43 7.26
C GLU A 20 3.93 15.07 6.73
N ALA A 21 4.71 14.25 7.44
CA ALA A 21 6.02 13.81 7.00
C ALA A 21 5.96 13.02 5.67
N PHE A 22 4.98 12.12 5.55
CA PHE A 22 4.71 11.41 4.30
C PHE A 22 4.40 12.40 3.15
N LEU A 23 3.50 13.36 3.39
CA LEU A 23 3.10 14.35 2.40
C LEU A 23 4.24 15.32 2.07
N ARG A 24 5.08 15.73 3.02
CA ARG A 24 6.28 16.54 2.76
C ARG A 24 7.23 15.83 1.81
N LYS A 25 7.38 14.52 1.97
CA LYS A 25 8.27 13.70 1.14
C LYS A 25 7.75 13.53 -0.28
N TYR A 26 6.47 13.24 -0.45
CA TYR A 26 5.92 12.84 -1.76
C TYR A 26 5.01 13.88 -2.43
N CYS A 27 4.47 14.85 -1.70
CA CYS A 27 3.50 15.77 -2.26
C CYS A 27 3.38 17.09 -1.48
N LYS A 28 4.51 17.76 -1.20
CA LYS A 28 4.54 18.96 -0.35
C LYS A 28 3.46 20.00 -0.70
N LYS A 29 3.14 20.17 -1.99
CA LYS A 29 2.12 21.11 -2.48
C LYS A 29 0.77 21.02 -1.76
N VAL A 30 0.35 19.83 -1.30
CA VAL A 30 -0.94 19.66 -0.61
C VAL A 30 -0.95 20.27 0.79
N LEU A 31 0.23 20.49 1.37
CA LEU A 31 0.41 21.15 2.67
C LEU A 31 0.37 22.68 2.54
N ASP A 32 0.75 23.20 1.37
CA ASP A 32 0.79 24.65 1.12
C ASP A 32 -0.58 25.17 0.63
N SER A 33 -1.40 24.32 -0.01
CA SER A 33 -2.72 24.69 -0.52
C SER A 33 -3.70 23.51 -0.52
N PRO A 34 -4.95 23.68 -0.02
CA PRO A 34 -5.97 22.64 -0.03
C PRO A 34 -6.22 22.09 -1.44
N GLN A 35 -6.01 20.79 -1.61
CA GLN A 35 -6.24 20.08 -2.87
C GLN A 35 -6.39 18.58 -2.61
N ALA A 36 -6.90 17.84 -3.59
CA ALA A 36 -6.92 16.38 -3.52
C ALA A 36 -5.48 15.82 -3.54
N THR A 37 -5.20 14.85 -2.66
CA THR A 37 -3.93 14.13 -2.66
C THR A 37 -3.86 13.21 -3.87
N PRO A 38 -2.90 13.39 -4.81
CA PRO A 38 -2.82 12.60 -6.03
C PRO A 38 -2.16 11.23 -5.76
N ILE A 39 -2.79 10.39 -4.93
CA ILE A 39 -2.18 9.19 -4.38
C ILE A 39 -1.74 8.18 -5.45
N ARG A 40 -2.51 8.04 -6.53
CA ARG A 40 -2.14 7.19 -7.68
C ARG A 40 -0.87 7.69 -8.38
N GLU A 41 -0.69 9.00 -8.51
CA GLU A 41 0.56 9.55 -9.05
C GLU A 41 1.74 9.36 -8.10
N ILE A 42 1.53 9.50 -6.79
CA ILE A 42 2.56 9.23 -5.78
C ILE A 42 3.03 7.78 -5.91
N ALA A 43 2.10 6.83 -5.93
CA ALA A 43 2.38 5.41 -6.08
C ALA A 43 3.20 5.10 -7.34
N GLN A 44 2.71 5.51 -8.50
CA GLN A 44 3.32 5.12 -9.78
C GLN A 44 4.61 5.90 -10.07
N LYS A 45 4.60 7.23 -9.90
CA LYS A 45 5.69 8.09 -10.38
C LYS A 45 6.79 8.32 -9.35
N GLN A 46 6.49 8.23 -8.06
CA GLN A 46 7.45 8.56 -7.00
C GLN A 46 7.87 7.34 -6.17
N MET A 47 6.97 6.38 -5.99
CA MET A 47 7.26 5.12 -5.29
C MET A 47 7.64 3.98 -6.23
N ASN A 48 7.42 4.16 -7.55
CA ASN A 48 7.66 3.15 -8.58
C ASN A 48 6.91 1.83 -8.31
N LEU A 49 5.64 1.96 -7.90
CA LEU A 49 4.72 0.85 -7.68
C LEU A 49 3.84 0.65 -8.90
N ASP A 50 3.68 -0.60 -9.31
CA ASP A 50 2.57 -0.98 -10.19
C ASP A 50 1.25 -0.96 -9.43
N ILE A 51 0.15 -0.78 -10.15
CA ILE A 51 -1.20 -0.85 -9.58
C ILE A 51 -2.03 -1.78 -10.45
N VAL A 52 -2.60 -2.80 -9.81
CA VAL A 52 -3.60 -3.69 -10.38
C VAL A 52 -4.93 -3.38 -9.70
N ASP A 53 -5.92 -2.96 -10.48
CA ASP A 53 -7.28 -2.68 -9.99
C ASP A 53 -8.35 -3.31 -10.88
N THR A 54 -7.98 -4.41 -11.54
CA THR A 54 -8.81 -5.21 -12.45
C THR A 54 -9.18 -6.58 -11.90
N GLU A 55 -8.50 -7.04 -10.85
CA GLU A 55 -8.71 -8.35 -10.25
C GLU A 55 -9.50 -8.25 -8.95
N ASP A 56 -10.34 -9.24 -8.68
CA ASP A 56 -11.01 -9.42 -7.39
C ASP A 56 -10.05 -10.09 -6.41
N LEU A 57 -10.03 -9.65 -5.16
CA LEU A 57 -9.15 -10.20 -4.13
C LEU A 57 -9.89 -11.15 -3.18
N SER A 58 -11.21 -11.06 -3.13
CA SER A 58 -12.03 -11.95 -2.30
C SER A 58 -13.48 -12.01 -2.82
N PRO A 59 -14.17 -13.15 -2.69
CA PRO A 59 -15.56 -13.28 -3.12
C PRO A 59 -16.56 -12.50 -2.25
N ASP A 60 -16.15 -12.02 -1.08
CA ASP A 60 -17.01 -11.47 -0.03
C ASP A 60 -16.67 -10.02 0.39
N ASP A 61 -15.88 -9.29 -0.40
CA ASP A 61 -15.38 -7.92 -0.11
C ASP A 61 -14.56 -7.86 1.22
N SER A 62 -14.01 -8.99 1.68
CA SER A 62 -13.19 -9.05 2.90
C SER A 62 -11.77 -8.49 2.69
N ILE A 63 -11.27 -8.51 1.45
CA ILE A 63 -9.95 -7.98 1.08
C ILE A 63 -10.15 -6.79 0.14
N GLN A 64 -9.90 -5.57 0.64
CA GLN A 64 -10.02 -4.36 -0.18
C GLN A 64 -8.74 -4.03 -0.96
N GLY A 65 -7.57 -4.42 -0.43
CA GLY A 65 -6.28 -4.15 -1.05
C GLY A 65 -5.20 -5.05 -0.50
N ALA A 66 -4.11 -5.14 -1.26
CA ALA A 66 -2.92 -5.89 -0.88
C ALA A 66 -1.68 -5.27 -1.53
N ILE A 67 -0.50 -5.60 -1.02
CA ILE A 67 0.76 -5.18 -1.61
C ILE A 67 1.75 -6.34 -1.69
N ALA A 68 2.26 -6.57 -2.90
CA ALA A 68 3.45 -7.37 -3.11
C ALA A 68 4.69 -6.47 -3.01
N PHE A 69 5.58 -6.75 -2.06
CA PHE A 69 6.79 -5.95 -1.87
C PHE A 69 7.95 -6.36 -2.81
N THR A 70 7.87 -7.54 -3.41
CA THR A 70 8.88 -8.10 -4.32
C THR A 70 8.19 -8.89 -5.42
N ALA A 71 8.95 -9.33 -6.42
CA ALA A 71 8.47 -10.31 -7.39
C ALA A 71 8.00 -11.60 -6.68
N GLY A 72 6.99 -12.26 -7.22
CA GLY A 72 6.37 -13.44 -6.62
C GLY A 72 5.02 -13.76 -7.22
N ILE A 73 4.23 -14.54 -6.47
CA ILE A 73 2.86 -14.90 -6.81
C ILE A 73 1.96 -14.43 -5.66
N ILE A 74 0.89 -13.74 -6.00
CA ILE A 74 -0.18 -13.36 -5.07
C ILE A 74 -1.48 -14.04 -5.51
N GLU A 75 -2.34 -14.39 -4.56
CA GLU A 75 -3.64 -14.99 -4.87
C GLU A 75 -4.65 -13.90 -5.21
N VAL A 76 -5.39 -14.08 -6.31
CA VAL A 76 -6.57 -13.30 -6.70
C VAL A 76 -7.74 -14.25 -6.89
N TYR A 77 -8.96 -13.76 -6.72
CA TYR A 77 -10.16 -14.59 -6.85
C TYR A 77 -10.68 -14.54 -8.29
N ASP A 78 -10.80 -15.69 -8.94
CA ASP A 78 -11.38 -15.80 -10.28
C ASP A 78 -12.85 -16.25 -10.22
N TRP A 79 -13.76 -15.36 -10.60
CA TRP A 79 -15.19 -15.64 -10.67
C TRP A 79 -15.56 -16.71 -11.69
N SER A 80 -14.70 -17.00 -12.69
CA SER A 80 -15.01 -18.01 -13.70
C SER A 80 -14.83 -19.45 -13.19
N SER A 81 -13.83 -19.66 -12.32
CA SER A 81 -13.54 -20.94 -11.68
C SER A 81 -14.07 -21.06 -10.26
N GLU A 82 -14.47 -19.95 -9.63
CA GLU A 82 -14.84 -19.86 -8.21
C GLU A 82 -13.68 -20.28 -7.26
N GLU A 83 -12.44 -20.03 -7.69
CA GLU A 83 -11.22 -20.41 -6.98
C GLU A 83 -10.23 -19.25 -6.87
N TYR A 84 -9.31 -19.34 -5.90
CA TYR A 84 -8.14 -18.48 -5.86
C TYR A 84 -7.10 -18.96 -6.87
N ILE A 85 -6.64 -18.05 -7.72
CA ILE A 85 -5.60 -18.31 -8.72
C ILE A 85 -4.37 -17.45 -8.46
N GLY A 86 -3.20 -17.93 -8.90
CA GLY A 86 -1.94 -17.20 -8.76
C GLY A 86 -1.77 -16.12 -9.83
N TYR A 87 -1.59 -14.87 -9.40
CA TYR A 87 -1.18 -13.74 -10.22
C TYR A 87 0.33 -13.49 -10.07
N GLU A 88 1.08 -13.57 -11.17
CA GLU A 88 2.52 -13.31 -11.16
C GLU A 88 2.81 -11.80 -11.12
N VAL A 89 3.56 -11.36 -10.11
CA VAL A 89 4.07 -9.99 -9.99
C VAL A 89 5.58 -9.97 -10.21
N LYS A 90 6.06 -8.98 -10.97
CA LYS A 90 7.47 -8.87 -11.38
C LYS A 90 8.26 -7.84 -10.59
N GLN A 91 7.56 -6.96 -9.88
CA GLN A 91 8.13 -5.87 -9.10
C GLN A 91 7.13 -5.47 -8.00
N PRO A 92 7.44 -4.49 -7.15
CA PRO A 92 6.50 -4.02 -6.14
C PRO A 92 5.17 -3.57 -6.76
N THR A 93 4.06 -4.16 -6.33
CA THR A 93 2.74 -3.97 -6.93
C THR A 93 1.68 -3.85 -5.84
N VAL A 94 0.83 -2.83 -5.96
CA VAL A 94 -0.37 -2.66 -5.14
C VAL A 94 -1.57 -3.23 -5.88
N PHE A 95 -2.38 -3.99 -5.18
CA PHE A 95 -3.68 -4.47 -5.63
C PHE A 95 -4.77 -3.68 -4.94
N LEU A 96 -5.75 -3.23 -5.72
CA LEU A 96 -7.02 -2.72 -5.23
C LEU A 96 -8.10 -3.66 -5.73
N ASP A 97 -8.97 -4.12 -4.84
CA ASP A 97 -10.06 -4.99 -5.23
C ASP A 97 -10.93 -4.30 -6.30
N SER A 98 -11.18 -5.02 -7.40
CA SER A 98 -11.89 -4.52 -8.57
C SER A 98 -13.31 -4.06 -8.22
N ALA A 99 -13.94 -4.67 -7.20
CA ALA A 99 -15.31 -4.42 -6.77
C ALA A 99 -15.46 -3.11 -5.98
N ILE A 100 -14.37 -2.43 -5.61
CA ILE A 100 -14.44 -1.14 -4.91
C ILE A 100 -14.91 -0.04 -5.87
N LEU A 101 -16.21 0.18 -6.03
CA LEU A 101 -16.70 1.19 -6.98
C LEU A 101 -16.56 2.64 -6.48
N ASN A 102 -16.44 2.85 -5.17
CA ASN A 102 -16.36 4.19 -4.59
C ASN A 102 -14.94 4.77 -4.75
N PRO A 103 -14.75 5.92 -5.44
CA PRO A 103 -13.43 6.50 -5.65
C PRO A 103 -12.71 6.90 -4.35
N GLY A 104 -13.45 7.32 -3.33
CA GLY A 104 -12.91 7.65 -2.01
C GLY A 104 -12.34 6.42 -1.31
N ARG A 105 -13.07 5.29 -1.33
CA ARG A 105 -12.58 3.99 -0.83
C ARG A 105 -11.34 3.55 -1.62
N LYS A 106 -11.38 3.55 -2.97
CA LYS A 106 -10.19 3.20 -3.79
C LYS A 106 -8.97 4.04 -3.42
N ASN A 107 -9.14 5.36 -3.29
CA ASN A 107 -8.04 6.26 -2.94
C ASN A 107 -7.53 6.04 -1.51
N ASN A 108 -8.41 5.74 -0.56
CA ASN A 108 -8.02 5.46 0.82
C ASN A 108 -7.26 4.13 0.92
N THR A 109 -7.76 3.07 0.28
CA THR A 109 -7.07 1.77 0.19
C THR A 109 -5.71 1.92 -0.49
N LEU A 110 -5.63 2.66 -1.61
CA LEU A 110 -4.35 2.91 -2.26
C LEU A 110 -3.38 3.70 -1.36
N ALA A 111 -3.88 4.67 -0.59
CA ALA A 111 -3.07 5.39 0.39
C ALA A 111 -2.56 4.47 1.50
N HIS A 112 -3.40 3.54 1.97
CA HIS A 112 -3.04 2.54 2.97
C HIS A 112 -1.89 1.65 2.47
N GLU A 113 -2.02 1.06 1.28
CA GLU A 113 -0.97 0.21 0.70
C GLU A 113 0.30 0.98 0.36
N CYS A 114 0.19 2.23 -0.11
CA CYS A 114 1.35 3.12 -0.30
C CYS A 114 2.06 3.42 1.02
N TYR A 115 1.32 3.52 2.12
CA TYR A 115 1.91 3.75 3.43
C TYR A 115 2.60 2.48 3.95
N HIS A 116 2.04 1.28 3.69
CA HIS A 116 2.72 0.01 3.95
C HIS A 116 4.05 -0.06 3.20
N TRP A 117 4.07 0.28 1.91
CA TRP A 117 5.32 0.43 1.15
C TRP A 117 6.27 1.45 1.78
N TYR A 118 5.73 2.60 2.19
CA TYR A 118 6.53 3.68 2.77
C TYR A 118 7.26 3.25 4.05
N LYS A 119 6.58 2.50 4.93
CA LYS A 119 7.15 2.09 6.23
C LYS A 119 7.93 0.79 6.14
N HIS A 120 7.52 -0.14 5.29
CA HIS A 120 7.99 -1.51 5.39
C HIS A 120 8.98 -1.96 4.31
N ARG A 121 9.11 -1.23 3.18
CA ARG A 121 9.97 -1.68 2.06
C ARG A 121 11.44 -1.92 2.42
N PHE A 122 11.96 -1.23 3.44
CA PHE A 122 13.36 -1.39 3.82
C PHE A 122 13.61 -2.70 4.57
N TRP A 123 12.69 -3.20 5.40
CA TRP A 123 12.91 -4.48 6.11
C TRP A 123 13.13 -5.67 5.18
N LEU A 124 12.66 -5.55 3.94
CA LEU A 124 12.76 -6.57 2.90
C LEU A 124 13.98 -6.37 1.97
N SER A 125 14.76 -5.30 2.18
CA SER A 125 16.01 -5.09 1.47
C SER A 125 17.13 -5.92 2.11
N PRO A 126 17.86 -6.75 1.34
CA PRO A 126 19.00 -7.51 1.87
C PRO A 126 20.15 -6.63 2.39
N LEU A 127 20.10 -5.31 2.18
CA LEU A 127 21.12 -4.35 2.60
C LEU A 127 20.83 -3.67 3.96
N THR A 128 19.63 -3.82 4.50
CA THR A 128 19.28 -3.31 5.82
C THR A 128 19.02 -4.49 6.73
N ASN A 129 20.10 -5.10 7.21
CA ASN A 129 20.08 -5.80 8.48
C ASN A 129 20.21 -4.72 9.56
N PRO A 130 19.13 -4.27 10.23
CA PRO A 130 19.32 -3.47 11.41
C PRO A 130 19.90 -4.42 12.44
N LYS A 131 21.17 -4.18 12.81
CA LYS A 131 21.76 -4.82 13.99
C LYS A 131 20.79 -4.60 15.15
N ILE A 132 20.13 -5.67 15.58
CA ILE A 132 19.47 -5.77 16.88
C ILE A 132 20.59 -5.95 17.93
#